data_AF-A0A269PCH6-F1
#
_entry.id   AF-A0A269PCH6-F1
#
_cell.length_a   1.000
_cell.length_b   1.000
_cell.length_c   1.000
_cell.angle_alpha   90.00
_cell.angle_beta   90.00
_cell.angle_gamma   90.00
#
_symmetry.space_group_name_H-M   'P 1'
#
loop_
_entity.id
_entity.type
_entity.pdbx_description
1 polymer ?
#
loop_
_entity_poly.entity_id
_entity_poly.type
_entity_poly.pdbx_seq_one_letter_code
_entity_poly.pdbx_strand_id
1 'polypeptide(L)'
;MESFIPLIIISMLVFVQIKKFKDMCKYLSSAYPEEWEKLSHNSMGGSKRSVTNANLTESLKTGFFSTLADEKITKFEKFRSFNIYLMGAVVLLQLVLAFFK
;
A
#
# COMPACT_ATOMS: atom_id res chain seq x y z
N MET A 1 -2.59 -28.77 16.63
CA MET A 1 -2.05 -28.21 15.38
C MET A 1 -2.48 -26.76 15.33
N GLU A 2 -1.56 -25.82 15.58
CA GLU A 2 -1.89 -24.40 15.50
C GLU A 2 -2.38 -24.09 14.08
N SER A 3 -3.54 -23.46 13.98
CA SER A 3 -4.13 -23.15 12.69
C SER A 3 -3.31 -22.03 12.04
N PHE A 4 -2.49 -22.39 11.04
CA PHE A 4 -1.76 -21.42 10.20
C PHE A 4 -2.68 -20.63 9.25
N ILE A 5 -3.98 -20.92 9.27
CA ILE A 5 -4.97 -20.32 8.37
C ILE A 5 -4.94 -18.78 8.43
N PRO A 6 -4.91 -18.12 9.59
CA PRO A 6 -4.91 -16.65 9.64
C PRO A 6 -3.62 -16.04 9.13
N LEU A 7 -2.48 -16.70 9.35
CA LEU A 7 -1.19 -16.32 8.77
C LEU A 7 -1.22 -16.40 7.24
N ILE A 8 -1.83 -17.45 6.68
CA ILE A 8 -2.01 -17.62 5.23
C ILE A 8 -2.90 -16.50 4.67
N ILE A 9 -4.03 -16.21 5.34
CA ILE A 9 -4.95 -15.14 4.95
C ILE A 9 -4.24 -13.78 4.95
N ILE A 10 -3.56 -13.42 6.04
CA ILE A 10 -2.83 -12.15 6.14
C ILE A 10 -1.75 -12.07 5.05
N SER A 11 -1.00 -13.15 4.82
CA SER A 11 0.03 -13.20 3.78
C SER A 11 -0.55 -12.97 2.38
N MET A 12 -1.70 -13.58 2.07
CA MET A 12 -2.41 -13.34 0.82
C MET A 12 -2.87 -11.88 0.69
N LEU A 13 -3.47 -11.31 1.74
CA LEU A 13 -3.93 -9.92 1.74
C LEU A 13 -2.77 -8.93 1.56
N VAL A 14 -1.60 -9.20 2.16
CA VAL A 14 -0.38 -8.41 1.96
C VAL A 14 0.09 -8.50 0.51
N PHE A 15 0.10 -9.71 -0.07
CA PHE A 15 0.50 -9.89 -1.47
C PHE A 15 -0.41 -9.15 -2.44
N VAL A 16 -1.74 -9.19 -2.21
CA VAL A 16 -2.71 -8.43 -3.00
C VAL A 16 -2.46 -6.93 -2.88
N GLN A 17 -2.19 -6.41 -1.67
CA GLN A 17 -1.88 -5.00 -1.47
C GLN A 17 -0.61 -4.57 -2.20
N ILE A 18 0.45 -5.39 -2.16
CA ILE A 18 1.70 -5.13 -2.89
C ILE A 18 1.43 -5.10 -4.40
N LYS A 19 0.63 -6.04 -4.93
CA LYS A 19 0.26 -6.06 -6.35
C LYS A 19 -0.49 -4.79 -6.74
N LYS A 20 -1.53 -4.40 -5.99
CA LYS A 20 -2.31 -3.19 -6.24
C LYS A 20 -1.47 -1.91 -6.17
N PHE A 21 -0.53 -1.85 -5.22
CA PHE A 21 0.41 -0.73 -5.12
C PHE A 21 1.32 -0.65 -6.36
N LYS A 22 1.88 -1.78 -6.81
CA LYS A 22 2.67 -1.82 -8.06
C LYS A 22 1.87 -1.38 -9.28
N ASP A 23 0.62 -1.82 -9.39
CA ASP A 23 -0.27 -1.42 -10.49
C ASP A 23 -0.54 0.09 -10.46
N MET A 24 -0.73 0.67 -9.27
CA MET A 24 -0.86 2.13 -9.09
C MET A 24 0.43 2.86 -9.48
N CYS A 25 1.60 2.41 -9.02
CA CYS A 25 2.88 3.00 -9.39
C CYS A 25 3.07 3.01 -10.92
N LYS A 26 2.76 1.89 -11.59
CA LYS A 26 2.85 1.78 -13.06
C LYS A 26 1.89 2.75 -13.76
N TYR A 27 0.69 2.92 -13.21
CA TYR A 27 -0.26 3.90 -13.73
C TYR A 27 0.27 5.33 -13.57
N LEU A 28 0.71 5.70 -12.38
CA LEU A 28 1.20 7.06 -12.09
C LEU A 28 2.45 7.41 -12.90
N SER A 29 3.37 6.45 -13.08
CA SER A 29 4.54 6.65 -13.94
C SER A 29 4.19 6.90 -15.40
N SER A 30 3.03 6.42 -15.86
CA SER A 30 2.55 6.61 -17.23
C SER A 30 1.67 7.85 -17.38
N ALA A 31 0.85 8.16 -16.38
CA ALA A 31 -0.11 9.26 -16.42
C ALA A 31 0.51 10.61 -16.04
N TYR A 32 1.51 10.60 -15.15
CA TYR A 32 2.18 11.79 -14.63
C TYR A 32 3.70 11.61 -14.66
N PRO A 33 4.32 11.43 -15.84
CA PRO A 33 5.73 11.08 -15.97
C PRO A 33 6.67 12.13 -15.37
N GLU A 34 6.36 13.42 -15.53
CA GLU A 34 7.19 14.52 -14.99
C GLU A 34 7.18 14.53 -13.45
N GLU A 35 6.00 14.42 -12.84
CA GLU A 35 5.87 14.34 -11.38
C GLU A 35 6.47 13.05 -10.83
N TRP A 36 6.35 11.96 -11.58
CA TRP A 36 6.97 10.69 -11.25
C TRP A 36 8.51 10.75 -11.27
N GLU A 37 9.09 11.49 -12.22
CA GLU A 37 10.53 11.69 -12.29
C GLU A 37 11.05 12.47 -11.08
N LYS A 38 10.31 13.52 -10.66
CA LYS A 38 10.62 14.30 -9.45
C LYS A 38 10.66 13.43 -8.19
N LEU A 39 9.78 12.44 -8.07
CA LEU A 39 9.79 11.48 -6.95
C LEU A 39 11.06 10.62 -6.91
N SER A 40 11.68 10.40 -8.07
CA SER A 40 12.84 9.53 -8.21
C SER A 40 14.19 10.25 -8.03
N HIS A 41 14.15 11.58 -7.89
CA HIS A 41 15.34 12.41 -7.70
C HIS A 41 15.89 12.21 -6.28
N ASN A 42 17.12 11.70 -6.17
CA ASN A 42 17.81 11.51 -4.89
C ASN A 42 19.26 11.99 -4.99
N SER A 43 19.68 12.86 -4.07
CA SER A 43 21.09 13.27 -3.92
C SER A 43 21.95 12.21 -3.19
N MET A 44 21.33 11.22 -2.55
CA MET A 44 21.96 10.34 -1.55
C MET A 44 22.22 8.90 -2.01
N GLY A 45 22.20 8.61 -3.32
CA GLY A 45 22.64 7.32 -3.89
C GLY A 45 21.80 6.09 -3.55
N GLY A 46 20.66 6.24 -2.87
CA GLY A 46 19.75 5.14 -2.54
C GLY A 46 19.09 4.53 -3.78
N SER A 47 18.59 3.29 -3.66
CA SER A 47 17.86 2.62 -4.74
C SER A 47 16.69 3.48 -5.23
N LYS A 48 16.72 3.84 -6.53
CA LYS A 48 15.71 4.68 -7.18
C LYS A 48 14.28 4.23 -6.86
N ARG A 49 14.05 2.91 -6.79
CA ARG A 49 12.75 2.33 -6.47
C ARG A 49 12.31 2.57 -5.03
N SER A 50 13.22 2.43 -4.06
CA SER A 50 12.91 2.62 -2.64
C SER A 50 12.55 4.09 -2.38
N VAL A 51 13.37 5.01 -2.92
CA VAL A 51 13.15 6.46 -2.79
C VAL A 51 11.85 6.88 -3.44
N THR A 52 11.60 6.43 -4.68
CA THR A 52 10.35 6.73 -5.39
C THR A 52 9.13 6.25 -4.60
N ASN A 53 9.19 5.06 -3.99
CA ASN A 53 8.07 4.54 -3.19
C ASN A 53 7.84 5.36 -1.90
N ALA A 54 8.91 5.78 -1.22
CA ALA A 54 8.81 6.59 -0.01
C ALA A 54 8.25 7.98 -0.32
N ASN A 55 8.83 8.65 -1.33
CA ASN A 55 8.38 9.95 -1.78
C ASN A 55 6.96 9.91 -2.33
N LEU A 56 6.57 8.85 -3.04
CA LEU A 56 5.20 8.65 -3.49
C LEU A 56 4.23 8.52 -2.31
N THR A 57 4.62 7.75 -1.30
CA THR A 57 3.79 7.57 -0.09
C THR A 57 3.55 8.90 0.60
N GLU A 58 4.56 9.76 0.66
CA GLU A 58 4.43 11.11 1.21
C GLU A 58 3.58 12.00 0.29
N SER A 59 3.83 11.97 -1.02
CA SER A 59 3.08 12.76 -2.00
C SER A 59 1.58 12.42 -2.03
N LEU A 60 1.22 11.15 -1.78
CA LEU A 60 -0.18 10.73 -1.64
C LEU A 60 -0.85 11.24 -0.36
N LYS A 61 -0.08 11.58 0.68
CA LYS A 61 -0.61 12.13 1.93
C LYS A 61 -0.68 13.65 1.90
N THR A 62 0.37 14.31 1.45
CA THR A 62 0.58 15.75 1.64
C THR A 62 1.07 16.49 0.39
N GLY A 63 1.40 15.78 -0.69
CA GLY A 63 2.00 16.37 -1.90
C GLY A 63 1.06 16.42 -3.11
N PHE A 64 1.64 16.46 -4.31
CA PHE A 64 0.88 16.62 -5.56
C PHE A 64 -0.18 15.53 -5.76
N PHE A 65 0.12 14.28 -5.46
CA PHE A 65 -0.83 13.19 -5.66
C PHE A 65 -1.99 13.20 -4.64
N SER A 66 -1.89 13.94 -3.53
CA SER A 66 -3.00 14.09 -2.58
C SER A 66 -4.01 15.16 -3.01
N THR A 67 -3.62 16.11 -3.87
CA THR A 67 -4.50 17.17 -4.36
C THR A 67 -5.24 16.79 -5.64
N LEU A 68 -4.80 15.74 -6.33
CA LEU A 68 -5.44 15.24 -7.53
C LEU A 68 -6.74 14.47 -7.21
N ALA A 69 -7.83 14.87 -7.86
CA ALA A 69 -9.08 14.10 -7.90
C ALA A 69 -9.00 12.91 -8.88
N ASP A 70 -7.94 12.11 -8.79
CA ASP A 70 -7.74 10.93 -9.65
C ASP A 70 -8.52 9.72 -9.10
N GLU A 71 -9.39 9.16 -9.94
CA GLU A 71 -10.25 8.05 -9.55
C GLU A 71 -9.45 6.79 -9.18
N LYS A 72 -8.31 6.54 -9.84
CA LYS A 72 -7.47 5.37 -9.53
C LYS A 72 -6.75 5.51 -8.20
N ILE A 73 -6.25 6.71 -7.90
CA ILE A 73 -5.67 7.00 -6.58
C ILE A 73 -6.73 6.81 -5.50
N THR A 74 -7.92 7.38 -5.69
CA THR A 74 -9.04 7.27 -4.74
C THR A 74 -9.48 5.82 -4.53
N LYS A 75 -9.58 5.03 -5.61
CA LYS A 75 -9.91 3.59 -5.55
C LYS A 75 -8.83 2.80 -4.81
N PHE A 76 -7.55 3.11 -5.04
CA PHE A 76 -6.45 2.46 -4.32
C PHE A 76 -6.49 2.77 -2.83
N GLU A 77 -6.68 4.03 -2.44
CA GLU A 77 -6.77 4.44 -1.04
C GLU A 77 -7.93 3.75 -0.31
N LYS A 78 -9.12 3.72 -0.92
CA LYS A 78 -10.27 2.98 -0.38
C LYS A 78 -9.97 1.49 -0.21
N PHE A 79 -9.36 0.88 -1.21
CA PHE A 79 -8.95 -0.53 -1.14
C PHE A 79 -7.92 -0.76 -0.03
N ARG A 80 -6.91 0.10 0.09
CA ARG A 80 -5.85 0.01 1.11
C ARG A 80 -6.44 0.06 2.51
N SER A 81 -7.31 1.04 2.78
CA SER A 81 -7.96 1.18 4.09
C SER A 81 -8.83 -0.04 4.41
N PHE A 82 -9.65 -0.49 3.45
CA PHE A 82 -10.45 -1.71 3.62
C PHE A 82 -9.58 -2.94 3.92
N ASN A 83 -8.48 -3.12 3.18
CA ASN A 83 -7.58 -4.27 3.36
C ASN A 83 -6.91 -4.26 4.74
N ILE A 84 -6.50 -3.08 5.24
CA ILE A 84 -5.95 -2.92 6.60
C ILE A 84 -7.01 -3.28 7.66
N TYR A 85 -8.25 -2.80 7.50
CA TYR A 85 -9.32 -3.17 8.42
C TYR A 85 -9.61 -4.67 8.42
N LEU A 86 -9.57 -5.31 7.25
CA LEU A 86 -9.74 -6.76 7.12
C LEU A 86 -8.62 -7.52 7.83
N MET A 87 -7.35 -7.12 7.66
CA MET A 87 -6.23 -7.70 8.40
C MET A 87 -6.39 -7.51 9.91
N GLY A 88 -6.78 -6.32 10.34
CA GLY A 88 -7.03 -6.01 11.75
C GLY A 88 -8.13 -6.89 12.34
N ALA A 89 -9.23 -7.10 11.61
CA ALA A 89 -10.31 -7.99 12.02
C ALA A 89 -9.84 -9.44 12.18
N VAL A 90 -9.01 -9.95 11.27
CA VAL A 90 -8.44 -11.31 11.36
C VAL A 90 -7.58 -11.46 12.62
N VAL A 91 -6.73 -10.47 12.91
CA VAL A 91 -5.89 -10.47 14.12
C VAL A 91 -6.73 -10.39 15.40
N LEU A 92 -7.73 -9.50 15.43
CA LEU A 92 -8.63 -9.36 16.58
C LEU A 92 -9.43 -10.65 16.84
N LEU A 93 -9.94 -11.29 15.78
CA LEU A 93 -10.63 -12.58 15.90
C LEU A 93 -9.70 -13.65 16.45
N GLN A 94 -8.44 -13.71 16.01
CA GLN A 94 -7.47 -14.63 16.59
C GLN A 94 -7.20 -14.34 18.08
N LEU A 95 -7.07 -13.07 18.47
CA LEU A 95 -6.85 -12.68 19.87
C LEU A 95 -8.03 -13.06 20.76
N VAL A 96 -9.26 -12.79 20.30
CA VAL A 96 -10.50 -13.18 21.00
C VAL A 96 -10.54 -14.71 21.16
N LEU A 97 -10.33 -15.46 20.08
CA LEU A 97 -10.32 -16.92 20.14
C LEU A 97 -9.22 -17.46 21.05
N ALA A 98 -8.05 -16.81 21.12
CA ALA A 98 -6.97 -17.21 22.02
C ALA A 98 -7.28 -16.90 23.50
N PHE A 99 -8.02 -15.83 23.78
CA PHE A 99 -8.38 -15.42 25.14
C PHE A 99 -9.54 -16.25 25.72
N PHE A 100 -10.47 -16.68 24.87
CA PHE A 100 -11.64 -17.51 25.27
C PHE A 100 -11.40 -19.02 25.11
N LYS A 101 -10.19 -19.43 24.74
CA LYS A 101 -9.77 -20.83 24.63
C LYS A 101 -8.88 -21.20 25.79
#